data_AF-A0A180FAN4-F1
#
_entry.id   AF-A0A180FAN4-F1
#
_cell.length_a   1.000
_cell.length_b   1.000
_cell.length_c   1.000
_cell.angle_alpha   90.00
_cell.angle_beta   90.00
_cell.angle_gamma   90.00
#
_symmetry.space_group_name_H-M   'P 1'
#
loop_
_entity.id
_entity.type
_entity.pdbx_description
1 polymer ?
#
loop_
_entity_poly.entity_id
_entity_poly.type
_entity_poly.pdbx_seq_one_letter_code
_entity_poly.pdbx_strand_id
1 'polypeptide(L)'
;MSAKYNKLLVQDTEIALITINDEDYICLTDMIKAKDGHFFVSDWLRNANTLEYLCAWESINNPNFNYGEFAIIRNSSGLNSYKISVKEWSEKTNSIGITAKTGRYGGTYAHKDIAFNFGMWISPVFQLYVVKEYQRLKEIEANQYGLEWTKEAVVMPP
;
A
#
# COMPACT_ATOMS: atom_id res chain seq x y z
N MET A 1 -16.14 -22.64 0.05
CA MET A 1 -14.98 -21.78 0.28
C MET A 1 -14.26 -21.63 -1.05
N SER A 2 -14.42 -20.49 -1.71
CA SER A 2 -13.73 -20.22 -2.96
C SER A 2 -12.29 -19.77 -2.67
N ALA A 3 -11.35 -20.14 -3.52
CA ALA A 3 -9.94 -19.83 -3.31
C ALA A 3 -9.72 -18.31 -3.46
N LYS A 4 -9.57 -17.61 -2.34
CA LYS A 4 -9.09 -16.22 -2.36
C LYS A 4 -7.61 -16.26 -2.68
N TYR A 5 -7.18 -15.55 -3.72
CA TYR A 5 -5.77 -15.53 -4.06
C TYR A 5 -5.02 -14.65 -3.07
N ASN A 6 -4.03 -15.23 -2.39
CA ASN A 6 -3.31 -14.56 -1.31
C ASN A 6 -1.94 -14.04 -1.74
N LYS A 7 -1.65 -14.01 -3.05
CA LYS A 7 -0.35 -13.61 -3.59
C LYS A 7 -0.47 -13.01 -5.00
N LEU A 8 0.41 -12.08 -5.31
CA LEU A 8 0.73 -11.61 -6.67
C LEU A 8 2.07 -12.22 -7.10
N LEU A 9 2.20 -12.60 -8.38
CA LEU A 9 3.49 -13.01 -8.95
C LEU A 9 3.99 -11.91 -9.88
N VAL A 10 4.98 -11.14 -9.41
CA VAL A 10 5.51 -9.97 -10.12
C VAL A 10 6.99 -10.18 -10.38
N GLN A 11 7.37 -10.34 -11.66
CA GLN A 11 8.78 -10.55 -12.07
C GLN A 11 9.46 -11.66 -11.24
N ASP A 12 8.82 -12.84 -11.19
CA ASP A 12 9.27 -14.01 -10.40
C ASP A 12 9.32 -13.81 -8.87
N THR A 13 8.79 -12.70 -8.37
CA THR A 13 8.65 -12.44 -6.93
C THR A 13 7.22 -12.67 -6.49
N GLU A 14 7.04 -13.51 -5.47
CA GLU A 14 5.76 -13.66 -4.78
C GLU A 14 5.56 -12.51 -3.79
N ILE A 15 4.47 -11.75 -3.94
CA ILE A 15 4.09 -10.65 -3.06
C ILE A 15 2.80 -11.04 -2.35
N ALA A 16 2.83 -11.12 -1.02
CA ALA A 16 1.65 -11.51 -0.26
C ALA A 16 0.52 -10.47 -0.35
N LEU A 17 -0.71 -10.98 -0.43
CA LEU A 17 -1.97 -10.25 -0.36
C LEU A 17 -2.75 -10.73 0.86
N ILE A 18 -3.30 -9.79 1.60
CA ILE A 18 -4.25 -10.05 2.68
C ILE A 18 -5.47 -9.17 2.51
N THR A 19 -6.59 -9.59 3.11
CA THR A 19 -7.78 -8.74 3.17
C THR A 19 -8.00 -8.27 4.60
N ILE A 20 -8.29 -6.98 4.75
CA ILE A 20 -8.65 -6.34 6.01
C ILE A 20 -9.92 -5.53 5.72
N ASN A 21 -11.02 -5.80 6.42
CA ASN A 21 -12.30 -5.09 6.23
C ASN A 21 -12.75 -5.02 4.75
N ASP A 22 -12.74 -6.17 4.07
CA ASP A 22 -13.09 -6.32 2.65
C ASP A 22 -12.19 -5.57 1.64
N GLU A 23 -11.14 -4.91 2.11
CA GLU A 23 -10.15 -4.25 1.27
C GLU A 23 -8.86 -5.05 1.17
N ASP A 24 -8.22 -4.98 0.00
CA ASP A 24 -6.97 -5.67 -0.27
C ASP A 24 -5.77 -4.85 0.20
N TYR A 25 -4.87 -5.55 0.88
CA TYR A 25 -3.59 -5.04 1.36
C TYR A 25 -2.44 -5.88 0.80
N ILE A 26 -1.44 -5.19 0.27
CA ILE A 26 -0.29 -5.79 -0.41
C ILE A 26 0.96 -5.64 0.48
N CYS A 27 1.77 -6.69 0.55
CA CYS A 27 3.00 -6.72 1.34
C CYS A 27 4.11 -5.86 0.71
N LEU A 28 4.34 -4.68 1.27
CA LEU A 28 5.42 -3.77 0.86
C LEU A 28 6.80 -4.37 1.10
N THR A 29 6.94 -5.21 2.13
CA THR A 29 8.21 -5.88 2.42
C THR A 29 8.59 -6.86 1.31
N ASP A 30 7.63 -7.58 0.74
CA ASP A 30 7.90 -8.47 -0.39
C ASP A 30 8.16 -7.69 -1.69
N MET A 31 7.49 -6.54 -1.88
CA MET A 31 7.77 -5.64 -3.01
C MET A 31 9.22 -5.15 -3.03
N ILE A 32 9.82 -4.90 -1.86
CA ILE A 32 11.23 -4.51 -1.76
C ILE A 32 12.16 -5.67 -2.10
N LYS A 33 11.82 -6.91 -1.71
CA LYS A 33 12.67 -8.09 -2.01
C LYS A 33 12.84 -8.33 -3.50
N ALA A 34 11.92 -7.84 -4.33
CA ALA A 34 12.01 -7.90 -5.79
C ALA A 34 13.13 -7.02 -6.39
N LYS A 35 13.82 -6.21 -5.57
CA LYS A 35 14.81 -5.23 -5.99
C LYS A 35 16.18 -5.49 -5.36
N ASP A 36 17.22 -5.30 -6.15
CA ASP A 36 18.60 -5.28 -5.68
C ASP A 36 18.88 -3.99 -4.88
N GLY A 37 19.23 -4.13 -3.59
CA GLY A 37 19.66 -3.02 -2.73
C GLY A 37 19.14 -3.08 -1.29
N HIS A 38 19.58 -2.13 -0.47
CA HIS A 38 19.10 -1.95 0.91
C HIS A 38 18.01 -0.87 0.94
N PHE A 39 16.79 -1.23 0.55
CA PHE A 39 15.62 -0.34 0.67
C PHE A 39 14.82 -0.68 1.91
N PHE A 40 14.33 0.33 2.62
CA PHE A 40 13.42 0.14 3.74
C PHE A 40 12.13 0.93 3.51
N VAL A 41 11.00 0.41 4.00
CA VAL A 41 9.72 1.14 3.96
C VAL A 41 9.83 2.50 4.69
N SER A 42 10.71 2.60 5.70
CA SER A 42 11.01 3.86 6.38
C SER A 42 11.67 4.92 5.48
N ASP A 43 12.38 4.51 4.42
CA ASP A 43 12.98 5.46 3.47
C ASP A 43 11.91 6.12 2.61
N TRP A 44 10.88 5.36 2.24
CA TRP A 44 9.70 5.88 1.56
C TRP A 44 8.89 6.83 2.44
N LEU A 45 8.68 6.50 3.72
CA LEU A 45 7.93 7.34 4.68
C LEU A 45 8.61 8.68 5.01
N ARG A 46 9.87 8.89 4.62
CA ARG A 46 10.56 10.18 4.79
C ARG A 46 10.26 11.18 3.67
N ASN A 47 9.75 10.71 2.54
CA ASN A 47 9.50 11.58 1.40
C ASN A 47 8.26 12.43 1.63
N ALA A 48 8.38 13.75 1.46
CA ALA A 48 7.26 14.67 1.60
C ALA A 48 6.08 14.31 0.69
N ASN A 49 6.34 13.97 -0.58
CA ASN A 49 5.29 13.58 -1.54
C ASN A 49 4.58 12.30 -1.11
N THR A 50 5.31 11.35 -0.51
CA THR A 50 4.71 10.15 0.08
C THR A 50 3.77 10.51 1.22
N LEU A 51 4.22 11.38 2.13
CA LEU A 51 3.42 11.78 3.28
C LEU A 51 2.16 12.56 2.88
N GLU A 52 2.25 13.41 1.86
CA GLU A 52 1.07 14.05 1.27
C GLU A 52 0.10 13.03 0.70
N TYR A 53 0.60 12.04 -0.05
CA TYR A 53 -0.23 11.01 -0.63
C TYR A 53 -0.93 10.18 0.46
N LEU A 54 -0.20 9.80 1.50
CA LEU A 54 -0.78 9.08 2.64
C LEU A 54 -1.82 9.91 3.38
N CYS A 55 -1.53 11.19 3.63
CA CYS A 55 -2.50 12.09 4.26
C CYS A 55 -3.77 12.22 3.42
N ALA A 56 -3.65 12.42 2.10
CA ALA A 56 -4.79 12.50 1.21
C ALA A 56 -5.63 11.21 1.23
N TRP A 57 -4.99 10.05 1.16
CA TRP A 57 -5.68 8.76 1.23
C TRP A 57 -6.38 8.57 2.58
N GLU A 58 -5.70 8.84 3.70
CA GLU A 58 -6.28 8.75 5.04
C GLU A 58 -7.42 9.75 5.24
N SER A 59 -7.34 10.95 4.68
CA SER A 59 -8.40 11.97 4.80
C SER A 59 -9.72 11.52 4.18
N ILE A 60 -9.64 10.71 3.12
CA ILE A 60 -10.81 10.19 2.40
C ILE A 60 -11.37 8.94 3.09
N ASN A 61 -10.49 8.08 3.62
CA ASN A 61 -10.85 6.72 4.04
C ASN A 61 -10.85 6.50 5.56
N ASN A 62 -10.31 7.44 6.35
CA ASN A 62 -10.10 7.29 7.79
C ASN A 62 -10.65 8.50 8.59
N PRO A 63 -11.88 8.41 9.12
CA PRO A 63 -12.47 9.46 9.95
C PRO A 63 -11.70 9.77 11.24
N ASN A 64 -10.86 8.84 11.72
CA ASN A 64 -10.12 8.96 12.98
C ASN A 64 -8.66 9.40 12.79
N PHE A 65 -8.28 9.83 11.59
CA PHE A 65 -6.91 10.24 11.29
C PHE A 65 -6.50 11.47 12.10
N ASN A 66 -5.31 11.40 12.71
CA ASN A 66 -4.78 12.46 13.56
C ASN A 66 -3.90 13.43 12.74
N TYR A 67 -4.55 14.46 12.20
CA TYR A 67 -3.92 15.53 11.43
C TYR A 67 -2.88 16.35 12.21
N GLY A 68 -3.04 16.47 13.53
CA GLY A 68 -2.10 17.20 14.39
C GLY A 68 -0.74 16.53 14.44
N GLU A 69 -0.73 15.22 14.73
CA GLU A 69 0.49 14.41 14.70
C GLU A 69 1.07 14.30 13.29
N PHE A 70 0.22 14.18 12.27
CA PHE A 70 0.66 14.23 10.88
C PHE A 70 1.45 15.51 10.57
N ALA A 71 0.95 16.69 10.99
CA ALA A 71 1.64 17.95 10.73
C ALA A 71 3.03 18.00 11.39
N ILE A 72 3.18 17.44 12.60
CA ILE A 72 4.47 17.34 13.30
C ILE A 72 5.43 16.43 12.53
N ILE A 73 4.95 15.27 12.09
CA ILE A 73 5.74 14.31 11.29
C ILE A 73 6.16 14.96 9.97
N ARG A 74 5.22 15.53 9.23
CA ARG A 74 5.44 16.21 7.95
C ARG A 74 6.49 17.31 8.05
N ASN A 75 6.42 18.15 9.09
CA ASN A 75 7.40 19.23 9.32
C ASN A 75 8.80 18.70 9.66
N SER A 76 8.89 17.48 10.21
CA SER A 76 10.16 16.82 10.53
C SER A 76 10.72 16.05 9.34
N SER A 77 9.85 15.64 8.41
CA SER A 77 10.20 14.90 7.20
C SER A 77 10.96 15.77 6.21
N GLY A 78 11.98 15.19 5.57
CA GLY A 78 12.95 15.92 4.75
C GLY A 78 14.23 16.32 5.48
N LEU A 79 14.25 16.27 6.83
CA LEU A 79 15.51 16.31 7.58
C LEU A 79 16.22 14.96 7.44
N ASN A 80 17.49 14.96 7.01
CA ASN A 80 18.27 13.73 6.82
C ASN A 80 18.32 12.83 8.08
N SER A 81 18.23 13.42 9.26
CA SER A 81 18.24 12.72 10.55
C SER A 81 16.90 12.05 10.90
N TYR A 82 15.76 12.51 10.38
CA TYR A 82 14.44 12.08 10.86
C TYR A 82 14.04 10.71 10.29
N LYS A 83 14.09 9.64 11.10
CA LYS A 83 13.53 8.31 10.78
C LYS A 83 12.15 8.21 11.46
N ILE A 84 11.13 7.71 10.76
CA ILE A 84 9.91 7.20 11.38
C ILE A 84 9.68 5.77 10.92
N SER A 85 9.27 4.90 11.84
CA SER A 85 8.87 3.53 11.50
C SER A 85 7.39 3.48 11.11
N VAL A 86 6.98 2.47 10.34
CA VAL A 86 5.56 2.25 10.01
C VAL A 86 4.70 2.14 11.26
N LYS A 87 5.20 1.42 12.28
CA LYS A 87 4.50 1.24 13.55
C LYS A 87 4.28 2.59 14.25
N GLU A 88 5.32 3.40 14.35
CA GLU A 88 5.24 4.74 14.96
C GLU A 88 4.33 5.68 14.15
N TRP A 89 4.38 5.62 12.82
CA TRP A 89 3.45 6.34 11.95
C TRP A 89 2.00 5.97 12.26
N SER A 90 1.66 4.68 12.29
CA SER A 90 0.32 4.20 12.60
C SER A 90 -0.14 4.58 14.01
N GLU A 91 0.73 4.44 15.02
CA GLU A 91 0.41 4.78 16.40
C GLU A 91 0.16 6.28 16.62
N LYS A 92 0.95 7.15 15.99
CA LYS A 92 0.80 8.61 16.13
C LYS A 92 -0.38 9.16 15.34
N THR A 93 -0.57 8.67 14.12
CA THR A 93 -1.54 9.23 13.18
C THR A 93 -2.89 8.52 13.17
N ASN A 94 -3.02 7.39 13.89
CA ASN A 94 -4.14 6.46 13.75
C ASN A 94 -4.37 5.99 12.30
N SER A 95 -3.32 5.93 11.48
CA SER A 95 -3.46 5.55 10.07
C SER A 95 -3.90 4.09 9.93
N ILE A 96 -4.74 3.84 8.93
CA ILE A 96 -5.27 2.49 8.61
C ILE A 96 -4.75 1.98 7.27
N GLY A 97 -4.22 2.86 6.43
CA GLY A 97 -3.74 2.55 5.09
C GLY A 97 -2.45 1.77 5.05
N ILE A 98 -1.67 1.77 6.14
CA ILE A 98 -0.45 0.96 6.30
C ILE A 98 -0.49 0.28 7.67
N THR A 99 -0.12 -1.00 7.71
CA THR A 99 -0.06 -1.79 8.94
C THR A 99 1.18 -2.69 8.98
N ALA A 100 1.82 -2.76 10.14
CA ALA A 100 2.92 -3.69 10.39
C ALA A 100 2.41 -4.92 11.14
N LYS A 101 2.66 -6.11 10.58
CA LYS A 101 2.34 -7.40 11.23
C LYS A 101 3.62 -8.11 11.66
N THR A 102 3.56 -8.78 12.80
CA THR A 102 4.61 -9.68 13.30
C THR A 102 4.23 -11.15 13.08
N GLY A 103 5.21 -12.06 13.10
CA GLY A 103 5.00 -13.50 12.99
C GLY A 103 5.31 -14.10 11.61
N ARG A 104 4.82 -15.32 11.34
CA ARG A 104 5.14 -16.13 10.14
C ARG A 104 4.74 -15.47 8.81
N TYR A 105 3.71 -14.62 8.85
CA TYR A 105 3.27 -13.79 7.72
C TYR A 105 3.51 -12.30 8.00
N GLY A 106 4.53 -12.02 8.83
CA GLY A 106 4.91 -10.67 9.21
C GLY A 106 5.45 -9.87 8.02
N GLY A 107 5.47 -8.55 8.19
CA GLY A 107 5.80 -7.62 7.14
C GLY A 107 5.00 -6.33 7.27
N THR A 108 5.31 -5.37 6.41
CA THR A 108 4.47 -4.18 6.25
C THR A 108 3.51 -4.40 5.11
N TYR A 109 2.22 -4.19 5.38
CA TYR A 109 1.14 -4.27 4.40
C TYR A 109 0.54 -2.89 4.23
N ALA A 110 0.16 -2.54 3.01
CA ALA A 110 -0.58 -1.31 2.74
C ALA A 110 -1.77 -1.56 1.84
N HIS A 111 -2.80 -0.72 1.96
CA HIS A 111 -3.94 -0.74 1.07
C HIS A 111 -3.47 -0.69 -0.40
N LYS A 112 -4.20 -1.37 -1.31
CA LYS A 112 -3.83 -1.50 -2.74
C LYS A 112 -3.37 -0.19 -3.40
N ASP A 113 -4.08 0.93 -3.18
CA ASP A 113 -3.73 2.23 -3.79
C ASP A 113 -2.37 2.75 -3.28
N ILE A 114 -2.17 2.64 -1.96
CA ILE A 114 -0.93 3.01 -1.29
C ILE A 114 0.21 2.10 -1.74
N ALA A 115 -0.05 0.81 -1.90
CA ALA A 115 0.93 -0.14 -2.42
C ALA A 115 1.30 0.18 -3.88
N PHE A 116 0.37 0.64 -4.72
CA PHE A 116 0.70 1.10 -6.07
C PHE A 116 1.57 2.36 -6.05
N ASN A 117 1.28 3.32 -5.16
CA ASN A 117 2.15 4.47 -4.95
C ASN A 117 3.57 4.04 -4.48
N PHE A 118 3.64 3.07 -3.57
CA PHE A 118 4.91 2.50 -3.14
C PHE A 118 5.66 1.83 -4.30
N GLY A 119 4.96 1.09 -5.16
CA GLY A 119 5.51 0.53 -6.38
C GLY A 119 6.09 1.61 -7.30
N MET A 120 5.41 2.75 -7.43
CA MET A 120 5.91 3.90 -8.21
C MET A 120 7.22 4.45 -7.64
N TRP A 121 7.28 4.59 -6.31
CA TRP A 121 8.49 5.03 -5.61
C TRP A 121 9.66 4.05 -5.82
N ILE A 122 9.40 2.74 -5.88
CA ILE A 122 10.41 1.74 -6.22
C ILE A 122 10.91 1.92 -7.66
N SER A 123 9.98 1.94 -8.62
CA SER A 123 10.24 2.14 -10.04
C SER A 123 8.92 2.20 -10.82
N PRO A 124 8.77 3.10 -11.80
CA PRO A 124 7.60 3.12 -12.69
C PRO A 124 7.33 1.78 -13.37
N VAL A 125 8.39 1.06 -13.80
CA VAL A 125 8.26 -0.25 -14.45
C VAL A 125 7.69 -1.28 -13.47
N PHE A 126 8.16 -1.29 -12.23
CA PHE A 126 7.71 -2.23 -11.22
C PHE A 126 6.24 -1.99 -10.87
N GLN A 127 5.84 -0.72 -10.70
CA GLN A 127 4.44 -0.34 -10.50
C GLN A 127 3.52 -0.89 -11.60
N LEU A 128 3.90 -0.73 -12.88
CA LEU A 128 3.09 -1.20 -14.00
C LEU A 128 2.88 -2.72 -13.96
N TYR A 129 3.92 -3.49 -13.60
CA TYR A 129 3.77 -4.93 -13.43
C TYR A 129 2.87 -5.30 -12.25
N VAL A 130 3.01 -4.62 -11.10
CA VAL A 130 2.15 -4.85 -9.93
C VAL A 130 0.68 -4.57 -10.25
N VAL A 131 0.40 -3.42 -10.90
CA VAL A 131 -0.97 -3.05 -11.30
C VAL A 131 -1.55 -4.06 -12.28
N LYS A 132 -0.79 -4.45 -13.30
CA LYS A 132 -1.22 -5.42 -14.30
C LYS A 132 -1.53 -6.79 -13.68
N GLU A 133 -0.67 -7.26 -12.79
CA GLU A 133 -0.86 -8.54 -12.13
C GLU A 133 -2.04 -8.52 -11.16
N TYR A 134 -2.22 -7.41 -10.43
CA TYR A 134 -3.39 -7.23 -9.56
C TYR A 134 -4.70 -7.22 -10.36
N GLN A 135 -4.75 -6.50 -11.50
CA GLN A 135 -5.92 -6.50 -12.39
C GLN A 135 -6.23 -7.90 -12.93
N ARG A 136 -5.21 -8.63 -13.42
CA ARG A 136 -5.36 -10.02 -13.88
C ARG A 136 -5.95 -10.91 -12.78
N LEU A 137 -5.48 -10.75 -11.54
CA LEU A 137 -6.01 -11.50 -10.39
C LEU A 137 -7.50 -11.21 -10.16
N LYS A 138 -7.88 -9.92 -10.21
CA LYS A 138 -9.28 -9.50 -10.00
C LYS A 138 -10.21 -9.95 -11.12
N GLU A 139 -9.73 -9.98 -12.36
CA GLU A 139 -10.49 -10.54 -13.48
C GLU A 139 -10.74 -12.04 -13.30
N ILE A 140 -9.75 -12.80 -12.84
CA ILE A 140 -9.90 -14.23 -12.56
C ILE A 140 -10.90 -14.46 -11.43
N GLU A 141 -10.79 -13.68 -10.35
CA GLU A 141 -11.75 -13.73 -9.25
C GLU A 141 -13.17 -13.44 -9.77
N ALA A 142 -13.38 -12.33 -10.48
CA ALA A 142 -14.69 -11.95 -11.02
C ALA A 142 -15.29 -13.02 -11.96
N ASN A 143 -14.48 -13.54 -12.90
CA ASN A 143 -14.90 -14.59 -13.84
C ASN A 143 -15.24 -15.90 -13.13
N GLN A 144 -14.49 -16.27 -12.08
CA GLN A 144 -14.76 -17.45 -11.28
C GLN A 144 -16.11 -17.35 -10.52
N TYR A 145 -16.56 -16.13 -10.21
CA TYR A 145 -17.85 -15.87 -9.57
C TYR A 145 -18.99 -15.56 -10.56
N GLY A 146 -18.73 -15.54 -11.87
CA GLY A 146 -19.73 -15.19 -12.89
C GLY A 146 -20.28 -13.77 -12.76
N LEU A 147 -19.50 -12.85 -12.17
CA LEU A 147 -19.88 -11.45 -12.01
C LEU A 147 -19.65 -10.71 -13.34
N GLU A 148 -20.72 -10.22 -13.97
CA GLU A 148 -20.60 -9.30 -15.11
C GLU A 148 -19.89 -8.02 -14.66
N TRP A 149 -18.84 -7.65 -15.40
CA TRP A 149 -18.01 -6.48 -15.11
C TRP A 149 -18.79 -5.19 -15.42
N THR A 150 -19.49 -4.61 -14.43
CA THR A 150 -20.01 -3.24 -14.56
C THR A 150 -18.88 -2.23 -14.35
N LYS A 151 -18.41 -1.64 -15.45
CA LYS A 151 -17.47 -0.50 -15.44
C LYS A 151 -18.19 0.75 -14.96
N GLU A 152 -18.28 0.96 -13.66
CA GLU A 152 -18.68 2.27 -13.15
C GLU A 152 -17.51 3.22 -13.32
N ALA A 153 -17.65 4.14 -14.28
CA ALA A 153 -16.69 5.22 -14.46
C ALA A 153 -16.69 6.09 -13.20
N VAL A 154 -15.53 6.23 -12.58
CA VAL A 154 -15.31 7.23 -11.53
C VAL A 154 -15.43 8.60 -12.19
N VAL A 155 -16.58 9.25 -12.03
CA VAL A 155 -16.76 10.67 -12.36
C VAL A 155 -16.01 11.45 -11.29
N MET A 156 -14.87 12.04 -11.64
CA MET A 156 -14.23 13.00 -10.76
C MET A 156 -15.14 14.24 -10.66
N PRO A 157 -15.51 14.69 -9.44
CA PRO A 157 -16.17 15.97 -9.31
C PRO A 157 -15.25 17.08 -9.85
N PRO A 158 -15.83 18.11 -10.51
CA PRO A 158 -15.07 19.21 -11.11
C PRO A 158 -14.26 20.02 -10.09
#